data_AF-A0A4Y2NB43-F1
#
_entry.id   AF-A0A4Y2NB43-F1
#
_cell.length_a   1.000
_cell.length_b   1.000
_cell.length_c   1.000
_cell.angle_alpha   90.00
_cell.angle_beta   90.00
_cell.angle_gamma   90.00
#
_symmetry.space_group_name_H-M   'P 1'
#
loop_
_entity.id
_entity.type
_entity.pdbx_description
1 polymer ?
#
loop_
_entity_poly.entity_id
_entity_poly.type
_entity_poly.pdbx_seq_one_letter_code
_entity_poly.pdbx_strand_id
1 'polypeptide(L)'
;MVSNNSIDTAVENVTAVLIAAADCSIPKSSNTFKKQRKVWWNSDCREAKKKQRKAWTRFCRSPTTANLICYKQAKAISRRIQRRSKRESWEKYISSINSTISSKTLWERVKKTCGIFRSSNIRILYNNGIAVASLQDIANCIASELASTTKSNNYSVSFLHHKFTSEKQKLNFNSSPYAPPSGAHLL
;
A
#
# COMPACT_ATOMS: atom_id res chain seq x y z
N MET A 1 -29.88 -31.81 -42.07
CA MET A 1 -28.75 -31.00 -42.56
C MET A 1 -27.90 -30.64 -41.37
N VAL A 2 -26.84 -31.41 -41.10
CA VAL A 2 -25.94 -31.20 -39.96
C VAL A 2 -24.96 -30.11 -40.39
N SER A 3 -25.08 -28.94 -39.77
CA SER A 3 -24.14 -27.84 -39.98
C SER A 3 -22.76 -28.28 -39.54
N ASN A 4 -21.84 -28.50 -40.49
CA ASN A 4 -20.41 -28.60 -40.20
C ASN A 4 -19.95 -27.22 -39.72
N ASN A 5 -20.19 -26.92 -38.44
CA ASN A 5 -19.49 -25.83 -37.80
C ASN A 5 -18.00 -26.17 -37.91
N SER A 6 -17.25 -25.32 -38.62
CA SER A 6 -15.81 -25.51 -38.76
C SER A 6 -15.21 -25.69 -37.37
N ILE A 7 -14.23 -26.59 -37.23
CA ILE A 7 -13.48 -26.80 -35.99
C ILE A 7 -12.98 -25.44 -35.46
N ASP A 8 -12.61 -24.54 -36.37
CA ASP A 8 -12.20 -23.16 -36.06
C ASP A 8 -13.28 -22.39 -35.31
N THR A 9 -14.55 -22.47 -35.75
CA THR A 9 -15.69 -21.81 -35.10
C THR A 9 -15.93 -22.35 -33.69
N ALA A 10 -15.74 -23.65 -33.47
CA ALA A 10 -15.87 -24.25 -32.14
C ALA A 10 -14.75 -23.78 -31.20
N VAL A 11 -13.51 -23.71 -31.69
CA VAL A 11 -12.35 -23.21 -30.93
C VAL A 11 -12.52 -21.73 -30.59
N GLU A 12 -13.00 -20.92 -31.53
CA GLU A 12 -13.27 -19.49 -31.32
C GLU A 12 -14.34 -19.27 -30.25
N ASN A 13 -15.42 -20.05 -30.28
CA ASN A 13 -16.48 -19.96 -29.26
C ASN A 13 -15.97 -20.33 -27.86
N VAL A 14 -15.20 -21.41 -27.74
CA VAL A 14 -14.65 -21.84 -26.43
C VAL A 14 -13.65 -20.81 -25.89
N THR A 15 -12.78 -20.29 -26.74
CA THR A 15 -11.80 -19.27 -26.34
C THR A 15 -12.49 -17.96 -25.93
N ALA A 16 -13.51 -17.53 -26.66
CA ALA A 16 -14.30 -16.35 -26.31
C ALA A 16 -14.98 -16.50 -24.93
N VAL A 17 -15.58 -17.66 -24.64
CA VAL A 17 -16.20 -17.93 -23.34
C VAL A 17 -15.17 -17.93 -22.21
N LEU A 18 -14.01 -18.53 -22.42
CA LEU A 18 -12.92 -18.55 -21.43
C LEU A 18 -12.39 -17.15 -21.13
N ILE A 19 -12.20 -16.32 -22.17
CA ILE A 19 -11.76 -14.93 -22.01
C ILE A 19 -12.83 -14.12 -21.28
N ALA A 20 -14.10 -14.27 -21.63
CA ALA A 20 -15.20 -13.58 -20.96
C ALA A 20 -15.30 -13.98 -19.47
N ALA A 21 -15.18 -15.27 -19.15
CA ALA A 21 -15.16 -15.76 -17.78
C ALA A 21 -13.95 -15.23 -16.99
N ALA A 22 -12.78 -15.19 -17.63
CA ALA A 22 -11.56 -14.65 -17.04
C ALA A 22 -11.68 -13.14 -16.79
N ASP A 23 -12.23 -12.38 -17.74
CA ASP A 23 -12.43 -10.94 -17.60
C ASP A 23 -13.46 -10.59 -16.51
N CYS A 24 -14.49 -11.42 -16.33
CA CYS A 24 -15.46 -11.28 -15.23
C CYS A 24 -14.87 -11.65 -13.86
N SER A 25 -13.94 -12.60 -13.80
CA SER A 25 -13.45 -13.18 -12.53
C SER A 25 -12.11 -12.62 -12.07
N ILE A 26 -11.28 -12.13 -12.99
CA ILE A 26 -9.90 -11.70 -12.74
C ILE A 26 -9.78 -10.20 -13.07
N PRO A 27 -9.74 -9.32 -12.05
CA PRO A 27 -9.51 -7.90 -12.25
C PRO A 27 -8.18 -7.66 -12.98
N LYS A 28 -8.22 -6.98 -14.12
CA LYS A 28 -7.00 -6.61 -14.88
C LYS A 28 -6.20 -5.60 -14.07
N SER A 29 -5.09 -6.04 -13.48
CA SER A 29 -4.17 -5.12 -12.80
C SER A 29 -3.37 -4.31 -13.83
N SER A 30 -3.47 -2.98 -13.80
CA SER A 30 -2.54 -2.15 -14.56
C SER A 30 -1.18 -2.19 -13.86
N ASN A 31 -0.13 -2.61 -14.58
CA ASN A 31 1.22 -2.75 -14.03
C ASN A 31 1.94 -1.39 -13.89
N THR A 32 1.24 -0.38 -13.38
CA THR A 32 1.69 1.01 -13.33
C THR A 32 2.12 1.42 -11.92
N PHE A 33 2.66 0.50 -11.13
CA PHE A 33 3.27 0.87 -9.87
C PHE A 33 4.55 1.67 -10.16
N LYS A 34 4.47 3.00 -10.03
CA LYS A 34 5.66 3.85 -9.94
C LYS A 34 6.49 3.31 -8.79
N LYS A 35 7.61 2.63 -9.09
CA LYS A 35 8.54 2.16 -8.06
C LYS A 35 8.91 3.37 -7.21
N GLN A 36 8.41 3.41 -5.98
CA GLN A 36 8.78 4.41 -4.99
C GLN A 36 10.29 4.22 -4.75
N ARG A 37 11.09 4.97 -5.51
CA ARG A 37 12.54 4.94 -5.36
C ARG A 37 12.84 5.63 -4.03
N LYS A 38 13.41 4.86 -3.11
CA LYS A 38 13.91 5.41 -1.85
C LYS A 38 14.87 6.55 -2.20
N VAL A 39 14.67 7.74 -1.63
CA VAL A 39 15.43 8.95 -1.97
C VAL A 39 16.95 8.75 -1.81
N TRP A 40 17.35 7.96 -0.82
CA TRP A 40 18.75 7.60 -0.55
C TRP A 40 19.32 6.51 -1.47
N TRP A 41 18.53 5.91 -2.35
CA TRP A 41 18.97 4.81 -3.22
C TRP A 41 19.61 5.35 -4.51
N ASN A 42 20.93 5.23 -4.60
CA ASN A 42 21.74 5.73 -5.70
C ASN A 42 22.34 4.61 -6.59
N SER A 43 23.16 4.99 -7.57
CA SER A 43 23.91 4.07 -8.46
C SER A 43 24.79 3.10 -7.68
N ASP A 44 25.49 3.59 -6.66
CA ASP A 44 26.47 2.82 -5.88
C ASP A 44 25.77 1.72 -5.08
N CYS A 45 24.63 2.05 -4.46
CA CYS A 45 23.76 1.09 -3.80
C CYS A 45 23.31 -0.02 -4.76
N ARG A 46 22.95 0.35 -6.00
CA ARG A 46 22.54 -0.60 -7.03
C ARG A 46 23.69 -1.50 -7.44
N GLU A 47 24.86 -0.93 -7.68
CA GLU A 47 26.05 -1.69 -8.08
C GLU A 47 26.51 -2.64 -6.97
N ALA A 48 26.58 -2.16 -5.73
CA ALA A 48 26.96 -2.97 -4.58
C ALA A 48 25.96 -4.11 -4.34
N LYS A 49 24.66 -3.86 -4.51
CA LYS A 49 23.63 -4.90 -4.44
C LYS A 49 23.76 -5.92 -5.58
N LYS A 50 24.10 -5.46 -6.79
CA LYS A 50 24.39 -6.34 -7.95
C LYS A 50 25.60 -7.23 -7.68
N LYS A 51 26.70 -6.68 -7.16
CA LYS A 51 27.92 -7.43 -6.75
C LYS A 51 27.60 -8.44 -5.66
N GLN A 52 26.85 -8.05 -4.62
CA GLN A 52 26.38 -8.97 -3.58
C GLN A 52 25.58 -10.13 -4.16
N ARG A 53 24.63 -9.86 -5.07
CA ARG A 53 23.79 -10.91 -5.68
C ARG A 53 24.62 -11.85 -6.56
N LYS A 54 25.57 -11.33 -7.34
CA LYS A 54 26.50 -12.16 -8.12
C LYS A 54 27.32 -13.10 -7.23
N ALA A 55 27.88 -12.59 -6.13
CA ALA A 55 28.64 -13.41 -5.19
C ALA A 55 27.76 -14.48 -4.51
N TRP A 56 26.52 -14.12 -4.15
CA TRP A 56 25.53 -15.07 -3.62
C TRP A 56 25.22 -16.19 -4.63
N THR A 57 24.91 -15.84 -5.87
CA THR A 57 24.65 -16.84 -6.92
C THR A 57 25.84 -17.77 -7.14
N ARG A 58 27.07 -17.24 -7.13
CA ARG A 58 28.29 -18.05 -7.24
C ARG A 58 28.41 -19.03 -6.06
N PHE A 59 28.20 -18.56 -4.84
CA PHE A 59 28.22 -19.41 -3.64
C PHE A 59 27.14 -20.50 -3.68
N CYS A 60 25.90 -20.16 -4.07
CA CYS A 60 24.82 -21.15 -4.19
C CYS A 60 25.10 -22.24 -5.23
N ARG A 61 25.78 -21.89 -6.34
CA ARG A 61 26.17 -22.86 -7.37
C ARG A 61 27.35 -23.73 -6.94
N SER A 62 28.28 -23.16 -6.17
CA SER A 62 29.50 -23.84 -5.74
C SER A 62 29.83 -23.45 -4.29
N PRO A 63 29.32 -24.21 -3.30
CA PRO A 63 29.41 -23.87 -1.88
C PRO A 63 30.80 -24.09 -1.25
N THR A 64 31.82 -23.37 -1.74
CA THR A 64 33.19 -23.44 -1.20
C THR A 64 33.43 -22.35 -0.14
N THR A 65 34.39 -22.58 0.75
CA THR A 65 34.79 -21.60 1.78
C THR A 65 35.23 -20.26 1.17
N ALA A 66 36.00 -20.31 0.08
CA ALA A 66 36.40 -19.10 -0.65
C ALA A 66 35.19 -18.31 -1.20
N ASN A 67 34.21 -19.00 -1.78
CA ASN A 67 32.99 -18.35 -2.29
C ASN A 67 32.15 -17.75 -1.16
N LEU A 68 32.09 -18.43 0.01
CA LEU A 68 31.43 -17.90 1.20
C LEU A 68 32.10 -16.62 1.70
N ILE A 69 33.44 -16.58 1.76
CA ILE A 69 34.22 -15.39 2.13
C ILE A 69 33.91 -14.24 1.17
N CYS A 70 34.00 -14.47 -0.14
CA CYS A 70 33.67 -13.47 -1.17
C CYS A 70 32.24 -12.93 -1.02
N TYR A 71 31.25 -13.79 -0.75
CA TYR A 71 29.88 -13.36 -0.50
C TYR A 71 29.76 -12.51 0.78
N LYS A 72 30.39 -12.94 1.89
CA LYS A 72 30.39 -12.20 3.15
C LYS A 72 31.02 -10.81 2.98
N GLN A 73 32.14 -10.70 2.27
CA GLN A 73 32.79 -9.43 1.93
C GLN A 73 31.86 -8.54 1.09
N ALA A 74 31.28 -9.06 0.00
CA ALA A 74 30.36 -8.30 -0.85
C ALA A 74 29.10 -7.84 -0.08
N LYS A 75 28.60 -8.66 0.85
CA LYS A 75 27.49 -8.33 1.76
C LYS A 75 27.86 -7.22 2.73
N ALA A 76 29.07 -7.24 3.30
CA ALA A 76 29.57 -6.19 4.19
C ALA A 76 29.73 -4.85 3.45
N ILE A 77 30.34 -4.86 2.26
CA ILE A 77 30.50 -3.68 1.41
C ILE A 77 29.13 -3.09 1.03
N SER A 78 28.20 -3.92 0.57
CA SER A 78 26.83 -3.51 0.23
C SER A 78 26.11 -2.87 1.42
N ARG A 79 26.28 -3.41 2.64
CA ARG A 79 25.73 -2.81 3.86
C ARG A 79 26.38 -1.46 4.18
N ARG A 80 27.70 -1.34 4.07
CA ARG A 80 28.44 -0.08 4.30
C ARG A 80 27.96 1.02 3.36
N ILE A 81 27.88 0.73 2.06
CA ILE A 81 27.43 1.69 1.05
C ILE A 81 25.99 2.13 1.33
N GLN A 82 25.07 1.19 1.60
CA GLN A 82 23.68 1.56 1.92
C GLN A 82 23.55 2.41 3.19
N ARG A 83 24.35 2.13 4.23
CA ARG A 83 24.37 2.97 5.45
C ARG A 83 24.90 4.36 5.16
N ARG A 84 25.97 4.47 4.37
CA ARG A 84 26.56 5.73 3.93
C ARG A 84 25.55 6.55 3.13
N SER A 85 24.94 5.98 2.09
CA SER A 85 23.96 6.69 1.25
C SER A 85 22.72 7.13 2.02
N LYS A 86 22.25 6.35 3.00
CA LYS A 86 21.18 6.78 3.91
C LYS A 86 21.59 8.00 4.73
N ARG A 87 22.79 7.96 5.32
CA ARG A 87 23.33 9.06 6.12
C ARG A 87 23.49 10.32 5.29
N GLU A 88 24.17 10.25 4.16
CA GLU A 88 24.40 11.40 3.27
C GLU A 88 23.08 11.99 2.75
N SER A 89 22.12 11.13 2.39
CA SER A 89 20.79 11.59 1.99
C SER A 89 20.04 12.28 3.12
N TRP A 90 20.21 11.81 4.36
CA TRP A 90 19.60 12.41 5.55
C TRP A 90 20.24 13.75 5.88
N GLU A 91 21.58 13.80 5.92
CA GLU A 91 22.34 15.04 6.11
C GLU A 91 21.95 16.08 5.07
N LYS A 92 21.93 15.70 3.78
CA LYS A 92 21.47 16.60 2.70
C LYS A 92 20.03 17.09 2.91
N TYR A 93 19.14 16.23 3.39
CA TYR A 93 17.76 16.61 3.67
C TYR A 93 17.68 17.62 4.82
N ILE A 94 18.40 17.39 5.91
CA ILE A 94 18.47 18.33 7.04
C ILE A 94 19.14 19.64 6.64
N SER A 95 20.24 19.61 5.89
CA SER A 95 20.90 20.82 5.37
C SER A 95 20.01 21.64 4.43
N SER A 96 19.00 21.03 3.80
CA SER A 96 18.01 21.76 3.00
C SER A 96 17.06 22.61 3.85
N ILE A 97 16.97 22.35 5.16
CA ILE A 97 16.18 23.11 6.12
C ILE A 97 17.04 24.29 6.61
N ASN A 98 16.98 25.41 5.89
CA ASN A 98 17.80 26.60 6.18
C ASN A 98 16.92 27.85 6.40
N SER A 99 17.54 28.99 6.71
CA SER A 99 16.83 30.25 7.01
C SER A 99 16.06 30.85 5.83
N THR A 100 16.27 30.36 4.61
CA THR A 100 15.63 30.89 3.39
C THR A 100 14.25 30.28 3.11
N ILE A 101 13.88 29.19 3.80
CA ILE A 101 12.58 28.54 3.58
C ILE A 101 11.47 29.21 4.40
N SER A 102 10.25 29.23 3.86
CA SER A 102 9.08 29.72 4.60
C SER A 102 8.79 28.88 5.86
N SER A 103 8.22 29.51 6.89
CA SER A 103 7.81 28.83 8.13
C SER A 103 6.87 27.65 7.88
N LYS A 104 5.98 27.75 6.88
CA LYS A 104 5.10 26.65 6.48
C LYS A 104 5.89 25.45 5.97
N THR A 105 6.81 25.67 5.03
CA THR A 105 7.65 24.61 4.45
C THR A 105 8.59 23.99 5.47
N LEU A 106 9.14 24.80 6.38
CA LEU A 106 9.92 24.35 7.54
C LEU A 106 9.12 23.33 8.36
N TRP A 107 7.92 23.72 8.84
CA TRP A 107 7.09 22.85 9.66
C TRP A 107 6.60 21.60 8.94
N GLU A 108 6.35 21.67 7.62
CA GLU A 108 6.05 20.49 6.81
C GLU A 108 7.23 19.51 6.74
N ARG A 109 8.47 20.01 6.61
CA ARG A 109 9.67 19.16 6.61
C ARG A 109 9.95 18.55 7.98
N VAL A 110 9.80 19.34 9.06
CA VAL A 110 9.94 18.83 10.44
C VAL A 110 8.90 17.75 10.76
N LYS A 111 7.64 17.92 10.33
CA LYS A 111 6.62 16.88 10.50
C LYS A 111 6.99 15.58 9.77
N LYS A 112 7.53 15.68 8.55
CA LYS A 112 8.04 14.53 7.79
C LYS A 112 9.21 13.83 8.50
N THR A 113 10.11 14.58 9.15
CA THR A 113 11.20 13.99 9.94
C THR A 113 10.71 13.22 11.16
N CYS A 114 9.66 13.71 11.81
CA CYS A 114 9.04 13.05 12.97
C CYS A 114 8.13 11.86 12.58
N GLY A 115 8.07 11.48 11.30
CA GLY A 115 7.18 10.42 10.81
C GLY A 115 5.70 10.82 10.79
N ILE A 116 5.39 12.11 10.97
CA ILE A 116 4.01 12.63 10.89
C ILE A 116 3.70 12.89 9.42
N PHE A 117 3.16 11.86 8.75
CA PHE A 117 2.73 11.96 7.37
C PHE A 117 1.27 12.43 7.31
N ARG A 118 1.01 13.47 6.51
CA ARG A 118 -0.35 13.78 6.07
C ARG A 118 -0.67 12.87 4.90
N SER A 119 -1.73 12.07 5.00
CA SER A 119 -2.31 11.43 3.83
C SER A 119 -2.76 12.52 2.86
N SER A 120 -2.55 12.30 1.56
CA SER A 120 -3.18 13.14 0.56
C SER A 120 -4.68 12.86 0.55
N ASN A 121 -5.50 13.91 0.46
CA ASN A 121 -6.93 13.75 0.22
C ASN A 121 -7.15 12.91 -1.04
N ILE A 122 -8.13 12.01 -1.00
CA ILE A 122 -8.61 11.30 -2.18
C ILE A 122 -9.17 12.36 -3.13
N ARG A 123 -8.56 12.50 -4.31
CA ARG A 123 -8.98 13.50 -5.32
C ARG A 123 -9.93 12.94 -6.36
N ILE A 124 -9.83 11.64 -6.63
CA ILE A 124 -10.63 10.94 -7.62
C ILE A 124 -10.91 9.55 -7.08
N LEU A 125 -12.17 9.13 -7.16
CA LEU A 125 -12.63 7.77 -6.87
C LEU A 125 -13.37 7.24 -8.10
N TYR A 126 -13.31 5.94 -8.37
CA TYR A 126 -14.07 5.33 -9.45
C TYR A 126 -15.23 4.54 -8.86
N ASN A 127 -16.45 4.90 -9.22
CA ASN A 127 -17.65 4.15 -8.86
C ASN A 127 -18.22 3.51 -10.14
N ASN A 128 -18.21 2.18 -10.22
CA ASN A 128 -18.65 1.42 -11.40
C ASN A 128 -18.05 1.91 -12.73
N GLY A 129 -16.77 2.29 -12.72
CA GLY A 129 -16.05 2.78 -13.90
C GLY A 129 -16.18 4.30 -14.17
N ILE A 130 -17.03 5.01 -13.45
CA ILE A 130 -17.20 6.46 -13.57
C ILE A 130 -16.28 7.18 -12.59
N ALA A 131 -15.50 8.14 -13.09
CA ALA A 131 -14.61 8.96 -12.27
C ALA A 131 -15.39 10.04 -11.50
N VAL A 132 -15.32 9.99 -10.18
CA VAL A 132 -15.92 10.94 -9.25
C VAL A 132 -14.82 11.82 -8.65
N ALA A 133 -14.87 13.13 -8.92
CA ALA A 133 -13.83 14.08 -8.49
C ALA A 133 -14.31 15.10 -7.44
N SER A 134 -15.63 15.27 -7.30
CA SER A 134 -16.25 16.15 -6.30
C SER A 134 -16.11 15.55 -4.91
N LEU A 135 -15.70 16.35 -3.93
CA LEU A 135 -15.53 15.90 -2.53
C LEU A 135 -16.83 15.36 -1.94
N GLN A 136 -17.96 16.02 -2.23
CA GLN A 136 -19.28 15.58 -1.76
C GLN A 136 -19.64 14.21 -2.36
N ASP A 137 -19.39 14.03 -3.65
CA ASP A 137 -19.74 12.80 -4.35
C ASP A 137 -18.81 11.66 -3.97
N ILE A 138 -17.52 11.94 -3.72
CA ILE A 138 -16.58 10.96 -3.15
C ILE A 138 -17.07 10.51 -1.76
N ALA A 139 -17.46 11.46 -0.90
CA ALA A 139 -17.98 11.14 0.43
C ALA A 139 -19.27 10.29 0.35
N ASN A 140 -20.20 10.65 -0.53
CA ASN A 140 -21.43 9.91 -0.78
C ASN A 140 -21.14 8.50 -1.32
N CYS A 141 -20.19 8.34 -2.24
CA CYS A 141 -19.79 7.02 -2.75
C CYS A 141 -19.24 6.14 -1.62
N ILE A 142 -18.35 6.68 -0.78
CA ILE A 142 -17.81 5.94 0.37
C ILE A 142 -18.93 5.56 1.34
N ALA A 143 -19.82 6.49 1.66
CA ALA A 143 -20.94 6.25 2.58
C ALA A 143 -21.90 5.19 2.03
N SER A 144 -22.22 5.26 0.74
CA SER A 144 -23.09 4.28 0.07
C SER A 144 -22.48 2.88 0.05
N GLU A 145 -21.19 2.77 -0.24
CA GLU A 145 -20.49 1.47 -0.24
C GLU A 145 -20.33 0.90 1.17
N LEU A 146 -20.07 1.76 2.15
CA LEU A 146 -20.06 1.34 3.54
C LEU A 146 -21.46 0.87 3.96
N ALA A 147 -22.51 1.62 3.62
CA ALA A 147 -23.88 1.23 3.92
C ALA A 147 -24.27 -0.07 3.22
N SER A 148 -23.82 -0.31 1.99
CA SER A 148 -24.08 -1.55 1.23
C SER A 148 -23.39 -2.77 1.84
N THR A 149 -22.14 -2.62 2.26
CA THR A 149 -21.34 -3.69 2.87
C THR A 149 -21.78 -3.97 4.31
N THR A 150 -22.20 -2.95 5.05
CA THR A 150 -22.63 -3.03 6.45
C THR A 150 -24.12 -3.36 6.64
N LYS A 151 -24.82 -3.73 5.56
CA LYS A 151 -26.21 -4.21 5.63
C LYS A 151 -26.32 -5.41 6.57
N SER A 152 -27.38 -5.45 7.37
CA SER A 152 -27.62 -6.54 8.33
C SER A 152 -27.58 -7.93 7.67
N ASN A 153 -27.98 -8.04 6.41
CA ASN A 153 -27.96 -9.30 5.66
C ASN A 153 -26.55 -9.84 5.36
N ASN A 154 -25.50 -9.02 5.48
CA ASN A 154 -24.12 -9.43 5.26
C ASN A 154 -23.41 -9.90 6.54
N TYR A 155 -24.08 -9.81 7.71
CA TYR A 155 -23.51 -10.24 8.98
C TYR A 155 -23.93 -11.66 9.36
N SER A 156 -23.10 -12.33 10.15
CA SER A 156 -23.46 -13.61 10.76
C SER A 156 -24.62 -13.43 11.76
N VAL A 157 -25.40 -14.50 11.95
CA VAL A 157 -26.50 -14.53 12.92
C VAL A 157 -26.02 -14.18 14.34
N SER A 158 -24.84 -14.66 14.73
CA SER A 158 -24.23 -14.35 16.02
C SER A 158 -23.94 -12.86 16.21
N PHE A 159 -23.43 -12.19 15.17
CA PHE A 159 -23.15 -10.75 15.22
C PHE A 159 -24.44 -9.92 15.21
N LEU A 160 -25.46 -10.34 14.46
CA LEU A 160 -26.78 -9.68 14.47
C LEU A 160 -27.40 -9.68 15.87
N HIS A 161 -27.34 -10.80 16.59
CA HIS A 161 -27.84 -10.88 17.95
C HIS A 161 -27.11 -9.91 18.90
N HIS A 162 -25.79 -9.82 18.77
CA HIS A 162 -24.99 -8.85 19.51
C HIS A 162 -25.39 -7.41 19.16
N LYS A 163 -25.46 -7.07 17.87
CA LYS A 163 -25.86 -5.74 17.36
C LYS A 163 -27.22 -5.32 17.92
N PHE A 164 -28.25 -6.17 17.82
CA PHE A 164 -29.58 -5.84 18.33
C PHE A 164 -29.61 -5.64 19.86
N THR A 165 -28.81 -6.42 20.60
CA THR A 165 -28.69 -6.25 22.05
C THR A 165 -28.03 -4.93 22.40
N SER A 166 -26.96 -4.55 21.69
CA SER A 166 -26.25 -3.28 21.89
C SER A 166 -27.09 -2.06 21.49
N GLU A 167 -27.79 -2.11 20.35
CA GLU A 167 -28.60 -0.99 19.84
C GLU A 167 -29.85 -0.70 20.69
N LYS A 168 -30.32 -1.66 21.48
CA LYS A 168 -31.40 -1.45 22.47
C LYS A 168 -30.98 -0.51 23.61
N GLN A 169 -29.69 -0.38 23.89
CA GLN A 169 -29.22 0.51 24.96
C GLN A 169 -29.25 1.96 24.47
N LYS A 170 -30.06 2.79 25.12
CA LYS A 170 -30.16 4.22 24.82
C LYS A 170 -28.87 4.92 25.27
N LEU A 171 -28.09 5.41 24.31
CA LEU A 171 -26.87 6.17 24.61
C LEU A 171 -27.24 7.53 25.23
N ASN A 172 -26.57 7.88 26.33
CA ASN A 172 -26.69 9.19 26.95
C ASN A 172 -25.64 10.12 26.32
N PHE A 173 -26.11 11.13 25.59
CA PHE A 173 -25.26 12.10 24.90
C PHE A 173 -25.02 13.38 25.70
N ASN A 174 -25.44 13.43 26.97
CA ASN A 174 -25.17 14.58 27.82
C ASN A 174 -23.68 14.60 28.18
N SER A 175 -22.90 15.43 27.49
CA SER A 175 -21.54 15.77 27.91
C SER A 175 -21.65 16.71 29.12
N SER A 176 -21.30 16.21 30.30
CA SER A 176 -21.07 17.08 31.46
C SER A 176 -19.88 18.00 31.14
N PRO A 177 -20.03 19.34 31.19
CA PRO A 177 -18.92 20.27 30.97
C PRO A 177 -17.79 20.13 31.99
N TYR A 178 -17.99 19.35 33.05
CA TYR A 178 -17.09 19.21 34.19
C TYR A 178 -16.65 17.77 34.48
N ALA A 179 -16.87 16.82 33.57
CA ALA A 179 -16.34 15.48 33.77
C ALA A 179 -14.81 15.49 33.60
N PRO A 180 -14.00 15.18 34.64
CA PRO A 180 -12.59 14.93 34.44
C PRO A 180 -12.43 13.71 33.50
N PRO A 181 -11.36 13.65 32.67
CA PRO A 181 -11.14 12.51 31.80
C PRO A 181 -11.12 11.25 32.64
N SER A 182 -12.08 10.34 32.40
CA SER A 182 -12.11 9.05 33.08
C SER A 182 -10.80 8.36 32.79
N GLY A 183 -10.02 8.15 33.86
CA GLY A 183 -8.73 7.50 33.81
C GLY A 183 -8.85 6.14 33.13
N ALA A 184 -7.86 5.84 32.30
CA ALA A 184 -7.65 4.51 31.78
C ALA A 184 -7.68 3.50 32.93
N HIS A 185 -8.71 2.66 32.97
CA HIS A 185 -8.60 1.37 33.62
C HIS A 185 -7.54 0.59 32.86
N LEU A 186 -6.32 0.62 33.38
CA LEU A 186 -5.26 -0.31 33.04
C LEU A 186 -5.70 -1.69 33.53
N LEU A 187 -5.93 -2.61 32.59
CA LEU A 187 -5.56 -4.01 32.75
C LEU A 187 -4.19 -4.20 32.09
#